data_AF-A0A2G9UXR6-F1
#
_entry.id   AF-A0A2G9UXR6-F1
#
_cell.length_a   1.000
_cell.length_b   1.000
_cell.length_c   1.000
_cell.angle_alpha   90.00
_cell.angle_beta   90.00
_cell.angle_gamma   90.00
#
_symmetry.space_group_name_H-M   'P 1'
#
loop_
_entity.id
_entity.type
_entity.pdbx_description
1 polymer ?
#
loop_
_entity_poly.entity_id
_entity_poly.type
_entity_poly.pdbx_seq_one_letter_code
_entity_poly.pdbx_strand_id
1 'polypeptide(L)'
;MEDKCAIAQAEEVELLQSMYSEGELTFGRSPSDHEAVQPSSYTIQVNVDVGLLDIEFRVPEDYPYKNFPTVFIRGHGAFHCDRINSDLRDWIHQQQLGLPLVAEIISWLIENNSKYRTCQGNVCDERTDSHKDDCAEEFSRYYILSHHLRSPLKVIDFHSNCCPF
;
A
#
# COMPACT_ATOMS: atom_id res chain seq x y z
N MET A 1 21.14 21.68 -4.55
CA MET A 1 20.84 20.23 -4.41
C MET A 1 19.77 20.06 -3.35
N GLU A 2 19.92 20.73 -2.21
CA GLU A 2 18.86 20.93 -1.21
C GLU A 2 17.53 21.40 -1.84
N ASP A 3 17.56 22.37 -2.77
CA ASP A 3 16.35 22.80 -3.48
C ASP A 3 15.61 21.66 -4.19
N LYS A 4 16.33 20.67 -4.75
CA LYS A 4 15.70 19.54 -5.44
C LYS A 4 15.05 18.57 -4.47
N CYS A 5 15.64 18.39 -3.29
CA CYS A 5 15.08 17.59 -2.21
C CYS A 5 13.78 18.23 -1.71
N ALA A 6 13.82 19.53 -1.41
CA ALA A 6 12.66 20.28 -0.94
C ALA A 6 11.50 20.29 -1.96
N ILE A 7 11.80 20.39 -3.25
CA ILE A 7 10.79 20.28 -4.32
C ILE A 7 10.19 18.87 -4.34
N ALA A 8 11.02 17.83 -4.38
CA ALA A 8 10.54 16.44 -4.42
C ALA A 8 9.71 16.06 -3.18
N GLN A 9 10.10 16.57 -2.00
CA GLN A 9 9.35 16.40 -0.75
C GLN A 9 8.00 17.12 -0.80
N ALA A 10 7.97 18.36 -1.28
CA ALA A 10 6.73 19.11 -1.43
C ALA A 10 5.76 18.43 -2.42
N GLU A 11 6.27 17.97 -3.56
CA GLU A 11 5.50 17.22 -4.56
C GLU A 11 4.95 15.91 -3.98
N GLU A 12 5.76 15.15 -3.22
CA GLU A 12 5.29 13.95 -2.54
C GLU A 12 4.18 14.28 -1.53
N VAL A 13 4.34 15.34 -0.73
CA VAL A 13 3.32 15.77 0.24
C VAL A 13 2.03 16.21 -0.45
N GLU A 14 2.10 16.96 -1.54
CA GLU A 14 0.92 17.38 -2.32
C GLU A 14 0.17 16.17 -2.91
N LEU A 15 0.93 15.19 -3.41
CA LEU A 15 0.37 13.92 -3.88
C LEU A 15 -0.34 13.18 -2.73
N LEU A 16 0.30 13.06 -1.56
CA LEU A 16 -0.29 12.41 -0.40
C LEU A 16 -1.57 13.11 0.08
N GLN A 17 -1.59 14.44 0.10
CA GLN A 17 -2.79 15.22 0.42
C GLN A 17 -3.93 15.00 -0.59
N SER A 18 -3.59 14.65 -1.82
CA SER A 18 -4.57 14.32 -2.86
C SER A 18 -5.09 12.87 -2.74
N MET A 19 -4.29 11.97 -2.17
CA MET A 19 -4.62 10.54 -2.02
C MET A 19 -5.34 10.19 -0.72
N TYR A 20 -5.05 10.92 0.37
CA TYR A 20 -5.55 10.63 1.70
C TYR A 20 -6.45 11.75 2.22
N SER A 21 -7.48 11.37 2.97
CA SER A 21 -8.35 12.33 3.63
C SER A 21 -7.68 12.99 4.85
N GLU A 22 -8.22 14.12 5.32
CA GLU A 22 -7.70 14.84 6.52
C GLU A 22 -7.74 13.99 7.81
N GLY A 23 -8.57 12.95 7.85
CA GLY A 23 -8.61 12.00 8.97
C GLY A 23 -7.55 10.91 8.89
N GLU A 24 -7.04 10.63 7.69
CA GLU A 24 -6.04 9.58 7.43
C GLU A 24 -4.61 10.13 7.41
N LEU A 25 -4.42 11.36 6.91
CA LEU A 25 -3.12 12.02 6.86
C LEU A 25 -3.05 13.15 7.88
N THR A 26 -2.12 13.05 8.82
CA THR A 26 -1.89 14.07 9.85
C THR A 26 -0.44 14.53 9.81
N PHE A 27 -0.21 15.84 9.83
CA PHE A 27 1.15 16.39 9.83
C PHE A 27 1.62 16.62 11.26
N GLY A 28 2.72 15.96 11.63
CA GLY A 28 3.37 16.13 12.93
C GLY A 28 4.21 17.40 12.89
N ARG A 29 3.71 18.47 13.50
CA ARG A 29 4.53 19.68 13.73
C ARG A 29 5.35 19.45 14.99
N SER A 30 6.68 19.38 14.85
CA SER A 30 7.55 19.50 16.01
C SER A 30 7.38 20.92 16.60
N PRO A 31 7.45 21.13 17.92
CA PRO A 31 7.52 22.49 18.48
C PRO A 31 8.76 23.27 18.02
N SER A 32 9.72 22.61 17.35
CA SER A 32 10.84 23.23 16.65
C SER A 32 10.49 23.76 15.24
N ASP A 33 9.34 23.36 14.69
CA ASP A 33 8.90 23.68 13.31
C ASP A 33 8.13 25.00 13.20
N HIS A 34 8.05 25.82 14.26
CA HIS A 34 7.34 27.10 14.21
C HIS A 34 7.89 28.09 13.16
N GLU A 35 9.10 27.86 12.64
CA GLU A 35 9.72 28.64 11.55
C GLU A 35 9.96 27.82 10.27
N ALA A 36 9.74 26.51 10.28
CA ALA A 36 10.00 25.66 9.12
C ALA A 36 8.80 25.68 8.15
N VAL A 37 9.07 25.96 6.88
CA VAL A 37 8.06 26.03 5.81
C VAL A 37 7.44 24.66 5.51
N GLN A 38 8.12 23.57 5.87
CA GLN A 38 7.66 22.20 5.61
C GLN A 38 7.74 21.35 6.89
N PRO A 39 6.76 20.44 7.11
CA PRO A 39 6.73 19.58 8.28
C PRO A 39 7.87 18.56 8.24
N SER A 40 8.63 18.45 9.32
CA SER A 40 9.73 17.48 9.48
C SER A 40 9.24 16.03 9.64
N SER A 41 7.95 15.86 9.94
CA SER A 41 7.31 14.56 10.09
C SER A 41 5.82 14.58 9.75
N TYR A 42 5.29 13.45 9.34
CA TYR A 42 3.86 13.24 9.15
C TYR A 42 3.48 11.79 9.45
N THR A 43 2.23 11.60 9.85
CA THR A 43 1.65 10.31 10.19
C THR A 43 0.52 9.99 9.24
N ILE A 44 0.58 8.82 8.61
CA ILE A 44 -0.49 8.29 7.77
C ILE A 44 -1.12 7.11 8.49
N GLN A 45 -2.42 7.21 8.75
CA GLN A 45 -3.23 6.11 9.26
C GLN A 45 -3.76 5.29 8.08
N VAL A 46 -3.39 4.02 8.05
CA VAL A 46 -3.80 3.07 7.02
C VAL A 46 -4.71 2.02 7.64
N ASN A 47 -5.87 1.82 7.02
CA ASN A 47 -6.76 0.72 7.37
C ASN A 47 -6.33 -0.55 6.64
N VAL A 48 -5.97 -1.57 7.41
CA VAL A 48 -5.66 -2.91 6.92
C VAL A 48 -6.69 -3.90 7.49
N ASP A 49 -6.86 -5.07 6.87
CA ASP A 49 -8.00 -5.98 7.10
C ASP A 49 -8.42 -6.21 8.57
N VAL A 50 -7.48 -6.15 9.51
CA VAL A 50 -7.69 -6.46 10.93
C VAL A 50 -7.48 -5.27 11.88
N GLY A 51 -7.26 -4.05 11.37
CA GLY A 51 -7.13 -2.86 12.21
C GLY A 51 -6.49 -1.65 11.53
N LEU A 52 -6.34 -0.58 12.31
CA LEU A 52 -5.67 0.65 11.89
C LEU A 52 -4.18 0.59 12.27
N LEU A 53 -3.33 1.00 11.34
CA LEU A 53 -1.90 1.19 11.54
C LEU A 53 -1.55 2.65 11.33
N ASP A 54 -0.82 3.23 12.28
CA ASP A 54 -0.26 4.57 12.17
C ASP A 54 1.20 4.46 11.69
N ILE A 55 1.49 5.11 10.57
CA ILE A 55 2.81 5.14 9.94
C ILE A 55 3.38 6.54 10.12
N GLU A 56 4.35 6.69 11.03
CA GLU A 56 5.09 7.96 11.19
C GLU A 56 6.29 7.97 10.25
N PHE A 57 6.35 8.99 9.39
CA PHE A 57 7.49 9.31 8.54
C PHE A 57 8.25 10.49 9.15
N ARG A 58 9.58 10.34 9.28
CA ARG A 58 10.50 11.44 9.55
C ARG A 58 11.41 11.61 8.35
N VAL A 59 11.30 12.76 7.70
CA VAL A 59 11.94 13.01 6.42
C VAL A 59 13.16 13.91 6.62
N PRO A 60 14.39 13.43 6.34
CA PRO A 60 15.56 14.28 6.41
C PRO A 60 15.59 15.26 5.23
N GLU A 61 16.29 16.40 5.39
CA GLU A 61 16.36 17.46 4.36
C GLU A 61 16.95 17.00 3.02
N ASP A 62 17.70 15.90 3.01
CA ASP A 62 18.38 15.37 1.84
C ASP A 62 17.75 14.11 1.23
N TYR A 63 16.58 13.71 1.72
CA TYR A 63 15.70 12.75 1.05
C TYR A 63 15.05 13.40 -0.19
N PRO A 64 14.85 12.67 -1.32
CA PRO A 64 15.08 11.24 -1.52
C PRO A 64 16.45 10.86 -2.09
N TYR A 65 17.36 11.82 -2.26
CA TYR A 65 18.57 11.61 -3.06
C TYR A 65 19.77 11.08 -2.27
N LYS A 66 19.87 11.37 -0.97
CA LYS A 66 21.03 10.97 -0.15
C LYS A 66 20.70 10.03 1.00
N ASN A 67 19.58 10.27 1.68
CA ASN A 67 19.13 9.46 2.80
C ASN A 67 17.69 8.97 2.61
N PHE A 68 17.40 7.84 3.25
CA PHE A 68 16.05 7.29 3.38
C PHE A 68 15.27 8.01 4.49
N PRO A 69 13.93 8.01 4.41
CA PRO A 69 13.12 8.48 5.53
C PRO A 69 13.22 7.48 6.68
N THR A 70 13.12 7.96 7.91
CA THR A 70 12.95 7.08 9.06
C THR A 70 11.46 6.80 9.24
N VAL A 71 11.08 5.53 9.26
CA VAL A 71 9.68 5.11 9.34
C VAL A 71 9.43 4.34 10.63
N PHE A 72 8.31 4.65 11.29
CA PHE A 72 7.84 3.93 12.47
C PHE A 72 6.38 3.52 12.31
N ILE A 73 6.14 2.22 12.41
CA ILE A 73 4.82 1.62 12.43
C ILE A 73 4.37 1.48 13.88
N ARG A 74 3.20 2.04 14.19
CA ARG A 74 2.48 1.86 15.45
C ARG A 74 1.11 1.27 15.16
N GLY A 75 0.67 0.36 16.01
CA GLY A 75 -0.58 -0.35 15.82
C GLY A 75 -1.09 -0.87 17.15
N HIS A 76 -2.41 -0.99 17.25
CA HIS A 76 -3.04 -1.41 18.49
C HIS A 76 -3.20 -2.93 18.55
N GLY A 77 -2.38 -3.64 19.36
CA GLY A 77 -2.58 -5.02 19.84
C GLY A 77 -2.65 -6.18 18.82
N ALA A 78 -3.06 -5.91 17.58
CA ALA A 78 -3.29 -6.88 16.52
C ALA A 78 -2.05 -7.15 15.66
N PHE A 79 -0.97 -6.39 15.86
CA PHE A 79 0.24 -6.46 15.03
C PHE A 79 1.52 -6.52 15.86
N HIS A 80 2.47 -7.35 15.43
CA HIS A 80 3.85 -7.36 15.91
C HIS A 80 4.64 -6.17 15.34
N CYS A 81 4.37 -4.96 15.83
CA CYS A 81 4.92 -3.72 15.29
C CYS A 81 6.47 -3.69 15.29
N ASP A 82 7.13 -4.25 16.30
CA ASP A 82 8.60 -4.32 16.34
C ASP A 82 9.17 -5.12 15.18
N ARG A 83 8.51 -6.23 14.82
CA ARG A 83 8.91 -7.06 13.69
C ARG A 83 8.68 -6.33 12.36
N ILE A 84 7.51 -5.68 12.21
CA ILE A 84 7.23 -4.84 11.04
C ILE A 84 8.31 -3.77 10.88
N ASN A 85 8.65 -3.06 11.96
CA ASN A 85 9.65 -2.00 11.94
C ASN A 85 11.05 -2.51 11.60
N SER A 86 11.42 -3.72 12.02
CA SER A 86 12.68 -4.36 11.65
C SER A 86 12.70 -4.69 10.16
N ASP A 87 11.72 -5.46 9.70
CA ASP A 87 11.68 -5.98 8.33
C ASP A 87 11.49 -4.82 7.31
N LEU A 88 10.70 -3.81 7.67
CA LEU A 88 10.53 -2.59 6.86
C LEU A 88 11.83 -1.81 6.75
N ARG A 89 12.59 -1.67 7.84
CA ARG A 89 13.88 -0.97 7.80
C ARG A 89 14.84 -1.69 6.86
N ASP A 90 14.92 -3.01 6.94
CA ASP A 90 15.77 -3.80 6.05
C ASP A 90 15.34 -3.68 4.59
N TRP A 91 14.03 -3.66 4.34
CA TRP A 91 13.48 -3.47 2.99
C TRP A 91 13.74 -2.06 2.42
N ILE A 92 13.60 -1.00 3.23
CA ILE A 92 13.87 0.38 2.80
C ILE A 92 15.33 0.53 2.34
N HIS A 93 16.29 -0.06 3.06
CA HIS A 93 17.72 0.02 2.69
C HIS A 93 18.08 -0.78 1.43
N GLN A 94 17.17 -1.62 0.93
CA GLN A 94 17.33 -2.33 -0.35
C GLN A 94 16.78 -1.52 -1.54
N GLN A 95 16.04 -0.44 -1.28
CA GLN A 95 15.48 0.40 -2.35
C GLN A 95 16.54 1.32 -2.96
N GLN A 96 16.25 1.81 -4.16
CA GLN A 96 17.11 2.78 -4.83
C GLN A 96 16.77 4.20 -4.38
N LEU A 97 17.79 4.97 -3.98
CA LEU A 97 17.67 6.40 -3.74
C LEU A 97 17.42 7.17 -5.05
N GLY A 98 16.78 8.32 -4.93
CA GLY A 98 16.56 9.27 -6.03
C GLY A 98 15.09 9.49 -6.39
N LEU A 99 14.18 8.69 -5.85
CA LEU A 99 12.73 8.89 -5.97
C LEU A 99 12.07 8.84 -4.58
N PRO A 100 10.97 9.58 -4.38
CA PRO A 100 10.19 9.47 -3.16
C PRO A 100 9.59 8.07 -2.98
N LEU A 101 9.61 7.54 -1.76
CA LEU A 101 9.32 6.14 -1.41
C LEU A 101 8.06 5.95 -0.57
N VAL A 102 7.37 7.01 -0.15
CA VAL A 102 6.26 6.89 0.82
C VAL A 102 5.15 5.98 0.30
N ALA A 103 4.75 6.14 -0.96
CA ALA A 103 3.72 5.32 -1.58
C ALA A 103 4.14 3.83 -1.67
N GLU A 104 5.42 3.56 -1.93
CA GLU A 104 5.95 2.20 -1.98
C GLU A 104 6.01 1.57 -0.59
N ILE A 105 6.39 2.34 0.43
CA ILE A 105 6.38 1.90 1.84
C ILE A 105 4.98 1.49 2.28
N ILE A 106 3.96 2.28 1.90
CA ILE A 106 2.56 1.97 2.21
C ILE A 106 2.11 0.72 1.47
N SER A 107 2.42 0.61 0.17
CA SER A 107 2.11 -0.58 -0.64
C SER A 107 2.75 -1.84 -0.05
N TRP A 108 4.02 -1.77 0.31
CA TRP A 108 4.74 -2.87 0.96
C TRP A 108 4.06 -3.29 2.26
N LEU A 109 3.65 -2.33 3.08
CA LEU A 109 2.97 -2.64 4.34
C LEU A 109 1.64 -3.36 4.09
N ILE A 110 0.83 -2.88 3.14
CA ILE A 110 -0.45 -3.49 2.77
C ILE A 110 -0.23 -4.91 2.26
N GLU A 111 0.76 -5.15 1.41
CA GLU A 111 1.06 -6.48 0.86
C GLU A 111 1.58 -7.47 1.92
N ASN A 112 2.28 -6.97 2.93
CA ASN A 112 2.95 -7.81 3.93
C ASN A 112 2.22 -7.87 5.28
N ASN A 113 1.12 -7.13 5.47
CA ASN A 113 0.43 -6.98 6.77
C ASN A 113 0.05 -8.33 7.41
N SER A 114 -0.37 -9.29 6.59
CA SER A 114 -0.87 -10.59 7.03
C SER A 114 0.17 -11.41 7.80
N LYS A 115 1.46 -11.22 7.50
CA LYS A 115 2.59 -11.93 8.13
C LYS A 115 2.85 -11.49 9.56
N TYR A 116 2.32 -10.35 9.97
CA TYR A 116 2.64 -9.71 11.25
C TYR A 116 1.46 -9.67 12.21
N ARG A 117 0.36 -10.33 11.87
CA ARG A 117 -0.81 -10.42 12.74
C ARG A 117 -0.45 -11.18 14.00
N THR A 118 -0.70 -10.54 15.15
CA THR A 118 -0.69 -11.23 16.43
C THR A 118 -1.94 -12.09 16.46
N CYS A 119 -1.82 -13.39 16.21
CA CYS A 119 -2.94 -14.31 16.38
C CYS A 119 -3.46 -14.19 17.82
N GLN A 120 -4.57 -13.48 18.03
CA GLN A 120 -5.35 -13.63 19.26
C GLN A 120 -6.14 -14.93 19.13
N GLY A 121 -5.45 -16.03 19.38
CA GLY A 121 -6.03 -17.36 19.31
C GLY A 121 -5.36 -18.27 20.33
N ASN A 122 -6.07 -18.56 21.40
CA ASN A 122 -6.22 -19.95 21.83
C ASN A 122 -6.63 -20.76 20.60
N VAL A 123 -5.66 -21.23 19.84
CA VAL A 123 -5.81 -22.38 18.96
C VAL A 123 -4.69 -23.31 19.36
N CYS A 124 -5.14 -24.36 20.01
CA CYS A 124 -4.46 -25.52 20.51
C CYS A 124 -3.18 -25.83 19.72
N ASP A 125 -2.07 -25.86 20.43
CA ASP A 125 -0.88 -26.58 20.05
C ASP A 125 -1.22 -28.09 20.06
N GLU A 126 -1.82 -28.59 18.98
CA GLU A 126 -1.88 -30.02 18.69
C GLU A 126 -0.75 -30.39 17.75
N ARG A 127 0.33 -30.82 18.40
CA ARG A 127 1.16 -31.99 18.09
C ARG A 127 1.01 -32.57 16.69
N THR A 128 2.18 -32.71 16.08
CA THR A 128 2.53 -33.66 15.02
C THR A 128 1.67 -34.93 15.01
N ASP A 129 1.14 -35.20 13.82
CA ASP A 129 0.95 -36.50 13.16
C ASP A 129 -0.47 -37.11 13.07
N SER A 130 -0.78 -37.45 11.81
CA SER A 130 -1.78 -38.41 11.30
C SER A 130 -3.28 -38.08 11.24
N HIS A 131 -3.72 -37.97 9.97
CA HIS A 131 -4.96 -38.48 9.37
C HIS A 131 -6.34 -37.87 9.69
N LYS A 132 -6.92 -37.33 8.60
CA LYS A 132 -8.35 -37.27 8.19
C LYS A 132 -9.30 -36.26 8.84
N ASP A 133 -9.60 -35.27 7.99
CA ASP A 133 -10.92 -34.94 7.43
C ASP A 133 -11.84 -33.93 8.14
N ASP A 134 -12.31 -33.03 7.28
CA ASP A 134 -13.51 -32.18 7.32
C ASP A 134 -13.59 -30.93 8.22
N CYS A 135 -13.27 -29.78 7.62
CA CYS A 135 -14.09 -28.57 7.65
C CYS A 135 -13.66 -27.65 6.49
N ALA A 136 -14.32 -27.85 5.34
CA ALA A 136 -14.09 -27.10 4.12
C ALA A 136 -14.54 -25.63 4.23
N GLU A 137 -13.60 -24.68 4.16
CA GLU A 137 -13.88 -23.36 3.59
C GLU A 137 -13.63 -23.44 2.08
N GLU A 138 -14.74 -23.48 1.35
CA GLU A 138 -14.81 -23.64 -0.09
C GLU A 138 -14.32 -22.36 -0.80
N PHE A 139 -13.07 -22.37 -1.26
CA PHE A 139 -12.60 -21.38 -2.22
C PHE A 139 -13.29 -21.60 -3.56
N SER A 140 -14.24 -20.72 -3.90
CA SER A 140 -14.79 -20.69 -5.25
C SER A 140 -13.79 -20.02 -6.20
N ARG A 141 -13.23 -20.81 -7.13
CA ARG A 141 -12.52 -20.27 -8.30
C ARG A 141 -13.56 -19.80 -9.31
N TYR A 142 -13.64 -18.49 -9.54
CA TYR A 142 -14.38 -17.96 -10.68
C TYR A 142 -13.64 -18.30 -11.97
N TYR A 143 -14.09 -19.33 -12.67
CA TYR A 143 -13.71 -19.53 -14.07
C TYR A 143 -14.46 -18.50 -14.91
N ILE A 144 -13.76 -17.51 -15.45
CA ILE A 144 -14.30 -16.70 -16.52
C ILE A 144 -14.38 -17.61 -17.75
N LEU A 145 -15.55 -18.21 -18.00
CA LEU A 145 -15.83 -18.86 -19.26
C LEU A 145 -15.86 -17.80 -20.36
N SER A 146 -14.73 -17.61 -21.02
CA SER A 146 -14.62 -16.83 -22.26
C SER A 146 -15.29 -17.60 -23.40
N HIS A 147 -16.61 -17.78 -23.33
CA HIS A 147 -17.38 -18.16 -24.51
C HIS A 147 -17.40 -16.95 -25.44
N HIS A 148 -16.52 -16.98 -26.44
CA HIS A 148 -16.57 -16.23 -27.70
C HIS A 148 -17.60 -15.09 -27.72
N LEU A 149 -17.14 -13.84 -27.57
CA LEU A 149 -17.85 -12.68 -28.12
C LEU A 149 -17.90 -12.83 -29.65
N ARG A 150 -18.80 -13.67 -30.17
CA ARG A 150 -19.28 -13.53 -31.53
C ARG A 150 -20.26 -12.37 -31.51
N SER A 151 -19.73 -11.17 -31.73
CA SER A 151 -20.55 -10.06 -32.21
C SER A 151 -20.91 -10.36 -33.66
N PRO A 152 -22.17 -10.61 -34.03
CA PRO A 152 -22.59 -10.39 -35.40
C PRO A 152 -22.67 -8.87 -35.57
N LEU A 153 -21.56 -8.25 -35.99
CA LEU A 153 -21.64 -6.97 -36.67
C LEU A 153 -22.50 -7.19 -37.91
N LYS A 154 -23.79 -6.88 -37.81
CA LYS A 154 -24.67 -6.77 -38.97
C LYS A 154 -24.25 -5.48 -39.68
N VAL A 155 -23.30 -5.61 -40.60
CA VAL A 155 -23.00 -4.55 -41.57
C VAL A 155 -24.26 -4.40 -42.42
N ILE A 156 -24.99 -3.31 -42.17
CA ILE A 156 -26.12 -2.88 -42.99
C ILE A 156 -25.58 -1.77 -43.91
N ASP A 157 -25.82 -1.97 -45.20
CA ASP A 157 -25.68 -1.07 -46.35
C ASP A 157 -24.28 -0.79 -46.92
N PHE A 158 -23.98 -1.40 -48.08
CA PHE A 158 -24.08 -0.74 -49.41
C PHE A 158 -23.46 -1.65 -50.49
N HIS A 159 -24.28 -2.29 -51.35
CA HIS A 159 -24.09 -2.26 -52.81
C HIS A 159 -25.24 -2.98 -53.56
N SER A 160 -25.93 -2.20 -54.38
CA SER A 160 -26.47 -2.54 -55.70
C SER A 160 -27.26 -3.84 -55.89
N ASN A 161 -28.60 -3.72 -55.80
CA ASN A 161 -29.49 -4.61 -56.56
C ASN A 161 -29.35 -4.32 -58.05
N CYS A 162 -28.73 -5.26 -58.78
CA CYS A 162 -29.06 -5.51 -60.18
C CYS A 162 -30.30 -6.41 -60.23
N CYS A 163 -31.37 -5.92 -60.87
CA CYS A 163 -32.51 -6.72 -61.34
C CYS A 163 -32.05 -7.67 -62.48
N PRO A 164 -32.80 -8.74 -62.80
CA PRO A 164 -33.87 -8.57 -63.79
C PRO A 164 -35.10 -9.50 -63.67
N PHE A 165 -36.28 -8.96 -63.99
CA PHE A 165 -37.22 -9.48 -65.01
C PHE A 165 -37.84 -8.28 -65.72
#